data_AF-A0ABD3NCN4-F1
#
_entry.id   AF-A0ABD3NCN4-F1
#
_cell.length_a   1.000
_cell.length_b   1.000
_cell.length_c   1.000
_cell.angle_alpha   90.00
_cell.angle_beta   90.00
_cell.angle_gamma   90.00
#
_symmetry.space_group_name_H-M   'P 1'
#
loop_
_entity.id
_entity.type
_entity.pdbx_description
1 polymer ?
#
loop_
_entity_poly.entity_id
_entity_poly.type
_entity_poly.pdbx_seq_one_letter_code
_entity_poly.pdbx_strand_id
1 'polypeptide(L)'
;MKHQHRHRGSIVAAIAVVFLCRHLLYCHGVTIEEGEGAPIQTVQFTPNVTHRTDMCDKQRLFRGGLIEVALIYNDAPGLIVFNEDTGDFDEDYPGFQITLLDELARRAGFEWRYSWGVAFPAHLYDGYRLQPNATADDILLWTVNAYDVSLTMWDATLNRLKLGITFPGKFVDTSTVLVATNADSREQISFDAFAFLKPFSIWVWVCTIITIVFTSMAAIGQVMFEPTRHGERILVISLSFWSLILVSTYTANLAGFLISERQQLYPASSLAEAERKQVPICIAANMSISSKTKAKYPNANYVDVEFNSRYDHLMKNDCSLVVDGYDSFKIAERNESYSCSLVWVGRVEDRSQGGPATIVDTGDYCTSLISHVIDFYLNEMNQDGYIEDAVTKFRDSISSYQCPEESDSYLDLDDTFRLTMKDMGSIFLWHFVFVQKMPSITNGKTSSMAEDPDKKLIPVLIVPGFMSSVLTVQSSSLKPSWKDKRLWLNITSLGFNSIKRGGKLQRNEDIRSKRLLDAENV
;
A
#
# COMPACT_ATOMS: atom_id res chain seq x y z
N MET A 1 30.25 45.89 52.63
CA MET A 1 31.00 46.71 51.64
C MET A 1 31.98 45.82 50.89
N LYS A 2 32.16 46.11 49.58
CA LYS A 2 33.08 45.51 48.59
C LYS A 2 32.59 44.18 47.97
N HIS A 3 31.99 44.25 46.78
CA HIS A 3 32.59 44.30 45.43
C HIS A 3 32.99 42.90 44.93
N GLN A 4 32.21 42.38 43.99
CA GLN A 4 32.69 41.39 43.04
C GLN A 4 32.05 41.67 41.67
N HIS A 5 32.87 42.21 40.78
CA HIS A 5 32.60 42.45 39.37
C HIS A 5 33.55 41.55 38.56
N ARG A 6 33.12 41.22 37.33
CA ARG A 6 33.87 40.66 36.19
C ARG A 6 34.09 39.14 36.17
N HIS A 7 33.34 38.48 35.28
CA HIS A 7 33.88 37.69 34.16
C HIS A 7 32.76 37.40 33.15
N ARG A 8 32.50 38.37 32.25
CA ARG A 8 31.74 38.15 31.00
C ARG A 8 32.54 38.84 29.90
N GLY A 9 33.42 38.08 29.24
CA GLY A 9 34.32 38.64 28.23
C GLY A 9 34.95 37.64 27.26
N SER A 10 34.95 36.33 27.55
CA SER A 10 35.70 35.37 26.71
C SER A 10 34.86 34.30 26.00
N ILE A 11 33.54 34.27 26.19
CA ILE A 11 32.70 33.23 25.53
C ILE A 11 32.15 33.70 24.17
N VAL A 12 31.97 35.01 23.97
CA VAL A 12 31.41 35.55 22.72
C VAL A 12 32.41 35.50 21.55
N ALA A 13 33.71 35.61 21.83
CA ALA A 13 34.75 35.52 20.80
C ALA A 13 34.96 34.08 20.27
N ALA A 14 34.79 33.06 21.13
CA ALA A 14 34.95 31.65 20.72
C ALA A 14 33.78 31.16 19.85
N ILE A 15 32.55 31.64 20.10
CA ILE A 15 31.37 31.26 19.32
C ILE A 15 31.39 31.93 17.92
N ALA A 16 31.91 33.16 17.82
CA ALA A 16 32.04 33.85 16.54
C ALA A 16 33.09 33.20 15.62
N VAL A 17 34.21 32.70 16.15
CA VAL A 17 35.24 32.01 15.35
C VAL A 17 34.77 30.64 14.87
N VAL A 18 33.96 29.92 15.67
CA VAL A 18 33.38 28.64 15.23
C VAL A 18 32.28 28.84 14.18
N PHE A 19 31.48 29.91 14.26
CA PHE A 19 30.50 30.24 13.22
C PHE A 19 31.14 30.76 11.92
N LEU A 20 32.22 31.55 11.99
CA LEU A 20 32.96 32.00 10.80
C LEU A 20 33.76 30.87 10.14
N CYS A 21 34.35 29.92 10.89
CA CYS A 21 34.97 28.74 10.29
C CYS A 21 33.93 27.78 9.65
N ARG A 22 32.72 27.69 10.21
CA ARG A 22 31.66 26.83 9.65
C ARG A 22 31.02 27.42 8.38
N HIS A 23 31.06 28.74 8.19
CA HIS A 23 30.64 29.37 6.93
C HIS A 23 31.78 29.48 5.90
N LEU A 24 33.04 29.61 6.30
CA LEU A 24 34.16 29.61 5.35
C LEU A 24 34.51 28.20 4.83
N LEU A 25 34.23 27.12 5.58
CA LEU A 25 34.35 25.74 5.06
C LEU A 25 33.21 25.33 4.09
N TYR A 26 32.10 26.06 4.03
CA TYR A 26 31.02 25.82 3.06
C TYR A 26 31.20 26.60 1.74
N CYS A 27 32.25 27.41 1.62
CA CYS A 27 32.62 28.13 0.39
C CYS A 27 33.79 27.50 -0.37
N HIS A 28 34.24 26.29 0.00
CA HIS A 28 34.80 25.41 -1.01
C HIS A 28 33.62 24.87 -1.81
N GLY A 29 33.17 25.67 -2.78
CA GLY A 29 32.51 25.11 -3.94
C GLY A 29 33.43 24.00 -4.42
N VAL A 30 32.96 22.76 -4.31
CA VAL A 30 33.53 21.64 -5.03
C VAL A 30 33.38 22.05 -6.49
N THR A 31 34.42 22.69 -7.03
CA THR A 31 34.68 22.66 -8.45
C THR A 31 34.91 21.19 -8.71
N ILE A 32 33.84 20.51 -9.14
CA ILE A 32 33.97 19.23 -9.83
C ILE A 32 34.92 19.58 -10.97
N GLU A 33 36.19 19.17 -10.82
CA GLU A 33 37.17 19.27 -11.90
C GLU A 33 36.57 18.57 -13.12
N GLU A 34 36.92 19.09 -14.30
CA GLU A 34 36.44 18.70 -15.63
C GLU A 34 36.04 17.22 -15.71
N GLY A 35 34.89 16.90 -16.32
CA GLY A 35 34.32 15.55 -16.37
C GLY A 35 35.24 14.51 -17.03
N GLU A 36 36.23 14.02 -16.30
CA GLU A 36 37.31 13.13 -16.74
C GLU A 36 36.86 11.70 -17.10
N GLY A 37 35.55 11.43 -17.17
CA GLY A 37 35.03 10.09 -17.45
C GLY A 37 34.59 9.81 -18.88
N ALA A 38 33.95 10.77 -19.55
CA ALA A 38 33.31 10.52 -20.84
C ALA A 38 34.28 10.78 -22.01
N PRO A 39 34.45 9.84 -22.96
CA PRO A 39 35.25 10.06 -24.17
C PRO A 39 34.77 11.27 -24.99
N ILE A 40 33.45 11.50 -25.04
CA ILE A 40 32.84 12.63 -25.75
C ILE A 40 32.30 13.65 -24.74
N GLN A 41 33.05 14.73 -24.58
CA GLN A 41 32.60 15.89 -23.81
C GLN A 41 31.95 16.92 -24.75
N THR A 42 30.65 17.16 -24.59
CA THR A 42 29.93 18.20 -25.35
C THR A 42 29.02 18.97 -24.41
N VAL A 43 29.13 20.30 -24.43
CA VAL A 43 28.24 21.17 -23.65
C VAL A 43 26.81 21.00 -24.16
N GLN A 44 25.88 20.71 -23.25
CA GLN A 44 24.48 20.48 -23.61
C GLN A 44 23.90 21.70 -24.34
N PHE A 45 23.12 21.44 -25.38
CA PHE A 45 22.51 22.45 -26.27
C PHE A 45 23.49 23.25 -27.14
N THR A 46 24.72 22.78 -27.32
CA THR A 46 25.62 23.37 -28.33
C THR A 46 25.03 23.16 -29.72
N PRO A 47 24.76 24.23 -30.50
CA PRO A 47 24.20 24.09 -31.84
C PRO A 47 25.25 23.52 -32.80
N ASN A 48 24.77 22.82 -33.84
CA ASN A 48 25.60 22.28 -34.93
C ASN A 48 26.69 21.28 -34.50
N VAL A 49 26.60 20.70 -33.31
CA VAL A 49 27.45 19.57 -32.91
C VAL A 49 26.73 18.28 -33.23
N THR A 50 27.43 17.37 -33.90
CA THR A 50 26.95 16.04 -34.22
C THR A 50 28.11 15.05 -34.09
N HIS A 51 27.85 13.99 -33.35
CA HIS A 51 28.68 12.80 -33.20
C HIS A 51 28.03 11.61 -33.91
N ARG A 52 27.01 11.86 -34.72
CA ARG A 52 26.31 10.82 -35.46
C ARG A 52 27.23 10.19 -36.50
N THR A 53 27.19 8.88 -36.58
CA THR A 53 28.00 8.09 -37.49
C THR A 53 27.27 7.93 -38.82
N ASP A 54 27.94 8.16 -39.95
CA ASP A 54 27.37 7.93 -41.28
C ASP A 54 27.28 6.42 -41.55
N MET A 55 26.06 5.89 -41.47
CA MET A 55 25.75 4.49 -41.70
C MET A 55 25.26 4.20 -43.12
N CYS A 56 25.26 5.18 -44.03
CA CYS A 56 24.60 5.02 -45.33
C CYS A 56 25.27 3.96 -46.21
N ASP A 57 26.59 3.86 -46.17
CA ASP A 57 27.31 2.80 -46.88
C ASP A 57 27.08 1.42 -46.26
N LYS A 58 26.94 1.33 -44.93
CA LYS A 58 26.61 0.08 -44.23
C LYS A 58 25.18 -0.38 -44.51
N GLN A 59 24.25 0.56 -44.57
CA GLN A 59 22.86 0.28 -44.95
C GLN A 59 22.76 -0.32 -46.35
N ARG A 60 23.65 0.09 -47.27
CA ARG A 60 23.74 -0.49 -48.62
C ARG A 60 24.35 -1.88 -48.64
N LEU A 61 25.27 -2.18 -47.72
CA LEU A 61 26.08 -3.40 -47.77
C LEU A 61 25.48 -4.59 -47.00
N PHE A 62 24.53 -4.41 -46.09
CA PHE A 62 23.79 -5.45 -45.34
C PHE A 62 24.62 -6.60 -44.70
N ARG A 63 25.95 -6.62 -44.79
CA ARG A 63 26.83 -7.67 -44.23
C ARG A 63 28.19 -7.14 -43.80
N GLY A 64 28.52 -7.42 -42.54
CA GLY A 64 29.89 -7.61 -42.05
C GLY A 64 30.72 -6.33 -41.89
N GLY A 65 30.67 -5.74 -40.71
CA GLY A 65 31.66 -4.78 -40.25
C GLY A 65 31.37 -4.41 -38.80
N LEU A 66 32.42 -4.21 -38.02
CA LEU A 66 32.30 -3.54 -36.72
C LEU A 66 31.80 -2.12 -36.98
N ILE A 67 30.88 -1.68 -36.15
CA ILE A 67 30.28 -0.35 -36.19
C ILE A 67 30.62 0.32 -34.85
N GLU A 68 31.05 1.57 -34.90
CA GLU A 68 31.13 2.42 -33.71
C GLU A 68 29.81 3.19 -33.62
N VAL A 69 29.20 3.24 -32.44
CA VAL A 69 27.94 3.93 -32.20
C VAL A 69 28.16 4.98 -31.13
N ALA A 70 27.85 6.25 -31.44
CA ALA A 70 27.96 7.35 -30.48
C ALA A 70 26.71 7.41 -29.60
N LEU A 71 26.88 7.26 -28.30
CA LEU A 71 25.79 7.15 -27.35
C LEU A 71 25.76 8.30 -26.34
N ILE A 72 24.57 8.63 -25.87
CA ILE A 72 24.41 9.53 -24.73
C ILE A 72 23.41 8.97 -23.73
N TYR A 73 23.81 8.91 -22.47
CA TYR A 73 22.94 8.48 -21.38
C TYR A 73 22.53 9.64 -20.47
N ASN A 74 21.48 9.42 -19.67
CA ASN A 74 21.00 10.37 -18.68
C ASN A 74 21.19 9.82 -17.27
N ASP A 75 21.97 10.53 -16.45
CA ASP A 75 22.29 10.07 -15.10
C ASP A 75 21.04 10.14 -14.21
N ALA A 76 20.62 8.97 -13.73
CA ALA A 76 19.68 8.86 -12.63
C ALA A 76 20.22 7.83 -11.63
N PRO A 77 20.04 8.05 -10.32
CA PRO A 77 20.69 7.26 -9.28
C PRO A 77 20.52 5.76 -9.48
N GLY A 78 21.64 5.05 -9.59
CA GLY A 78 21.72 3.59 -9.73
C GLY A 78 21.58 3.06 -11.16
N LEU A 79 21.11 3.84 -12.13
CA LEU A 79 21.07 3.38 -13.53
C LEU A 79 22.45 3.18 -14.12
N ILE A 80 23.41 3.95 -13.61
CA ILE A 80 24.81 3.96 -13.99
C ILE A 80 25.60 4.12 -12.71
N VAL A 81 26.64 3.31 -12.57
CA VAL A 81 27.58 3.39 -11.44
C VAL A 81 28.93 3.72 -12.04
N PHE A 82 29.39 4.94 -11.76
CA PHE A 82 30.65 5.46 -12.24
C PHE A 82 31.67 5.41 -11.10
N ASN A 83 32.87 4.92 -11.38
CA ASN A 83 33.97 4.93 -10.44
C ASN A 83 34.77 6.22 -10.65
N GLU A 84 34.63 7.15 -9.71
CA GLU A 84 35.32 8.45 -9.75
C GLU A 84 36.84 8.32 -9.78
N ASP A 85 37.41 7.26 -9.18
CA ASP A 85 38.86 7.07 -9.11
C ASP A 85 39.45 6.58 -10.44
N THR A 86 38.71 5.76 -11.20
CA THR A 86 39.20 5.19 -12.47
C THR A 86 38.77 5.98 -13.68
N GLY A 87 37.72 6.79 -13.56
CA GLY A 87 37.12 7.45 -14.71
C GLY A 87 36.34 6.49 -15.62
N ASP A 88 36.02 5.28 -15.15
CA ASP A 88 35.29 4.25 -15.91
C ASP A 88 34.06 3.77 -15.13
N PHE A 89 33.21 2.99 -15.78
CA PHE A 89 32.11 2.29 -15.13
C PHE A 89 32.64 1.27 -14.11
N ASP A 90 31.88 1.06 -13.04
CA ASP A 90 32.21 0.05 -12.04
C ASP A 90 32.35 -1.35 -12.69
N GLU A 91 33.46 -2.04 -12.40
CA GLU A 91 33.77 -3.34 -13.00
C GLU A 91 32.81 -4.45 -12.55
N ASP A 92 32.30 -4.37 -11.31
CA ASP A 92 31.43 -5.38 -10.72
C ASP A 92 29.96 -5.14 -11.12
N TYR A 93 29.51 -3.89 -11.10
CA TYR A 93 28.16 -3.51 -11.50
C TYR A 93 28.11 -2.11 -12.12
N PRO A 94 28.22 -1.99 -13.45
CA PRO A 94 28.27 -0.69 -14.13
C PRO A 94 26.90 0.02 -14.18
N GLY A 95 25.84 -0.62 -13.68
CA GLY A 95 24.46 -0.15 -13.76
C GLY A 95 23.61 -0.86 -14.81
N PHE A 96 22.30 -0.66 -14.73
CA PHE A 96 21.31 -1.33 -15.58
C PHE A 96 21.47 -0.97 -17.06
N GLN A 97 21.60 0.32 -17.37
CA GLN A 97 21.67 0.78 -18.77
C GLN A 97 22.95 0.31 -19.45
N ILE A 98 24.07 0.34 -18.72
CA ILE A 98 25.37 -0.11 -19.21
C ILE A 98 25.38 -1.62 -19.45
N THR A 99 24.84 -2.40 -18.48
CA THR A 99 24.70 -3.85 -18.62
C THR A 99 23.86 -4.24 -19.85
N LEU A 100 22.73 -3.54 -20.04
CA LEU A 100 21.85 -3.75 -21.20
C LEU A 100 22.58 -3.43 -22.51
N LEU A 101 23.35 -2.34 -22.52
CA LEU A 101 24.06 -1.86 -23.69
C LEU A 101 25.25 -2.74 -24.06
N ASP A 102 26.00 -3.26 -23.09
CA ASP A 102 27.06 -4.25 -23.33
C ASP A 102 26.52 -5.52 -23.97
N GLU A 103 25.38 -6.02 -23.48
CA GLU A 103 24.75 -7.21 -24.06
C GLU A 103 24.19 -6.93 -25.47
N LEU A 104 23.58 -5.77 -25.68
CA LEU A 104 23.11 -5.32 -26.98
C LEU A 104 24.27 -5.22 -27.98
N ALA A 105 25.38 -4.61 -27.57
CA ALA A 105 26.60 -4.46 -28.36
C ALA A 105 27.23 -5.81 -28.71
N ARG A 106 27.28 -6.73 -27.73
CA ARG A 106 27.77 -8.10 -27.92
C ARG A 106 26.93 -8.88 -28.93
N ARG A 107 25.59 -8.78 -28.88
CA ARG A 107 24.69 -9.48 -29.81
C ARG A 107 24.72 -8.89 -31.21
N ALA A 108 24.78 -7.56 -31.30
CA ALA A 108 24.77 -6.83 -32.56
C ALA A 108 26.15 -6.68 -33.21
N GLY A 109 27.24 -6.97 -32.49
CA GLY A 109 28.61 -6.90 -32.98
C GLY A 109 29.11 -5.47 -33.22
N PHE A 110 28.81 -4.55 -32.31
CA PHE A 110 29.30 -3.16 -32.35
C PHE A 110 30.09 -2.81 -31.08
N GLU A 111 30.89 -1.75 -31.16
CA GLU A 111 31.64 -1.21 -30.00
C GLU A 111 31.10 0.18 -29.65
N TRP A 112 31.04 0.49 -28.35
CA TRP A 112 30.46 1.75 -27.88
C TRP A 112 31.22 2.41 -26.71
N ARG A 113 32.01 1.64 -25.94
CA ARG A 113 32.70 2.14 -24.73
C ARG A 113 33.71 3.26 -24.98
N TYR A 114 34.12 3.44 -26.23
CA TYR A 114 34.99 4.53 -26.66
C TYR A 114 34.25 5.73 -27.28
N SER A 115 32.92 5.67 -27.41
CA SER A 115 32.09 6.65 -28.11
C SER A 115 30.81 6.94 -27.33
N TRP A 116 30.94 7.55 -26.16
CA TRP A 116 29.79 7.95 -25.35
C TRP A 116 29.96 9.32 -24.71
N GLY A 117 28.84 9.97 -24.42
CA GLY A 117 28.72 11.22 -23.68
C GLY A 117 27.63 11.17 -22.62
N VAL A 118 27.54 12.21 -21.80
CA VAL A 118 26.56 12.34 -20.72
C VAL A 118 25.63 13.50 -20.99
N ALA A 119 24.33 13.26 -20.82
CA ALA A 119 23.34 14.30 -20.67
C ALA A 119 22.86 14.34 -19.21
N PHE A 120 22.90 15.50 -18.58
CA PHE A 120 22.27 15.69 -17.28
C PHE A 120 20.80 16.11 -17.44
N PRO A 121 19.89 15.74 -16.51
CA PRO A 121 18.51 16.19 -16.53
C PRO A 121 18.38 17.63 -16.01
N ALA A 122 17.23 18.27 -16.29
CA ALA A 122 17.08 19.71 -16.15
C ALA A 122 17.19 20.31 -14.78
N HIS A 123 16.98 19.49 -13.76
CA HIS A 123 16.94 19.94 -12.38
C HIS A 123 18.25 19.70 -11.62
N LEU A 124 19.21 18.95 -12.18
CA LEU A 124 20.39 18.52 -11.42
C LEU A 124 21.61 19.46 -11.58
N TYR A 125 21.78 20.15 -12.72
CA TYR A 125 23.00 20.95 -12.96
C TYR A 125 22.78 22.16 -13.90
N ASP A 126 22.61 23.35 -13.34
CA ASP A 126 22.48 24.60 -14.11
C ASP A 126 23.78 25.03 -14.82
N GLY A 127 24.94 24.62 -14.30
CA GLY A 127 26.25 25.08 -14.78
C GLY A 127 26.68 24.59 -16.16
N TYR A 128 26.06 23.54 -16.69
CA TYR A 128 26.49 22.84 -17.92
C TYR A 128 25.56 23.05 -19.12
N ARG A 129 24.66 24.02 -19.04
CA ARG A 129 23.59 24.22 -20.02
C ARG A 129 23.64 25.62 -20.61
N LEU A 130 23.51 25.68 -21.94
CA LEU A 130 23.23 26.95 -22.61
C LEU A 130 21.75 27.38 -22.45
N GLN A 131 20.87 26.46 -22.06
CA GLN A 131 19.43 26.69 -21.90
C GLN A 131 18.92 26.15 -20.55
N PRO A 132 18.81 27.01 -19.50
CA PRO A 132 18.38 26.56 -18.17
C PRO A 132 16.90 26.14 -18.13
N ASN A 133 16.06 26.70 -19.01
CA ASN A 133 14.63 26.41 -19.06
C ASN A 133 14.27 25.25 -20.02
N ALA A 134 15.25 24.47 -20.47
CA ALA A 134 15.02 23.39 -21.41
C ALA A 134 14.22 22.26 -20.75
N THR A 135 13.15 21.83 -21.42
CA THR A 135 12.29 20.72 -21.00
C THR A 135 12.97 19.37 -21.25
N ALA A 136 12.42 18.29 -20.69
CA ALA A 136 12.90 16.94 -20.99
C ALA A 136 12.79 16.59 -22.49
N ASP A 137 11.80 17.15 -23.19
CA ASP A 137 11.64 16.98 -24.64
C ASP A 137 12.72 17.74 -25.42
N ASP A 138 13.15 18.92 -24.95
CA ASP A 138 14.26 19.67 -25.57
C ASP A 138 15.58 18.92 -25.42
N ILE A 139 15.83 18.31 -24.25
CA ILE A 139 17.00 17.45 -24.02
C ILE A 139 16.97 16.27 -24.98
N LEU A 140 15.84 15.54 -25.05
CA LEU A 140 15.67 14.41 -25.95
C LEU A 140 15.93 14.82 -27.41
N LEU A 141 15.34 15.93 -27.86
CA LEU A 141 15.52 16.40 -29.24
C LEU A 141 16.97 16.76 -29.51
N TRP A 142 17.66 17.41 -28.56
CA TRP A 142 19.08 17.69 -28.71
C TRP A 142 19.91 16.39 -28.74
N THR A 143 19.67 15.44 -27.83
CA THR A 143 20.45 14.20 -27.76
C THR A 143 20.32 13.36 -29.02
N VAL A 144 19.12 13.19 -29.58
CA VAL A 144 18.94 12.40 -30.81
C VAL A 144 19.43 13.10 -32.08
N ASN A 145 19.63 14.42 -32.04
CA ASN A 145 20.25 15.16 -33.14
C ASN A 145 21.79 15.17 -33.04
N ALA A 146 22.33 15.13 -31.82
CA ALA A 146 23.77 15.17 -31.57
C ALA A 146 24.42 13.78 -31.52
N TYR A 147 23.69 12.72 -31.20
CA TYR A 147 24.21 11.36 -31.02
C TYR A 147 23.40 10.34 -31.82
N ASP A 148 23.96 9.15 -32.06
CA ASP A 148 23.29 8.09 -32.81
C ASP A 148 22.08 7.53 -32.04
N VAL A 149 22.23 7.39 -30.72
CA VAL A 149 21.20 6.89 -29.81
C VAL A 149 21.25 7.63 -28.49
N SER A 150 20.08 8.03 -28.00
CA SER A 150 19.90 8.49 -26.63
C SER A 150 19.38 7.35 -25.76
N LEU A 151 20.25 6.80 -24.91
CA LEU A 151 19.94 5.67 -24.04
C LEU A 151 19.44 6.16 -22.68
N THR A 152 18.12 6.22 -22.52
CA THR A 152 17.48 6.39 -21.22
C THR A 152 16.05 5.82 -21.30
N MET A 153 15.22 6.07 -20.29
CA MET A 153 13.84 5.58 -20.24
C MET A 153 12.87 6.56 -20.91
N TRP A 154 13.08 6.85 -22.20
CA TRP A 154 12.23 7.80 -22.90
C TRP A 154 10.85 7.22 -23.18
N ASP A 155 9.80 7.90 -22.71
CA ASP A 155 8.43 7.59 -23.10
C ASP A 155 8.17 7.86 -24.58
N ALA A 156 7.61 6.87 -25.28
CA ALA A 156 7.10 7.04 -26.63
C ALA A 156 5.78 7.82 -26.61
N THR A 157 5.85 9.15 -26.77
CA THR A 157 4.65 10.00 -26.89
C THR A 157 4.36 10.36 -28.36
N LEU A 158 3.09 10.60 -28.68
CA LEU A 158 2.70 11.01 -30.04
C LEU A 158 3.39 12.31 -30.47
N ASN A 159 3.67 13.22 -29.54
CA ASN A 159 4.37 14.48 -29.84
C ASN A 159 5.83 14.22 -30.24
N ARG A 160 6.53 13.31 -29.55
CA ARG A 160 7.91 12.92 -29.91
C ARG A 160 7.97 12.17 -31.24
N LEU A 161 7.01 11.28 -31.50
CA LEU A 161 6.90 10.58 -32.78
C LEU A 161 6.70 11.56 -33.96
N LYS A 162 5.94 12.65 -33.76
CA LYS A 162 5.76 13.71 -34.78
C LYS A 162 7.04 14.48 -35.09
N LEU A 163 8.02 14.48 -34.19
CA LEU A 163 9.34 15.07 -34.40
C LEU A 163 10.29 14.14 -35.18
N GLY A 164 9.81 12.98 -35.65
CA GLY A 164 10.65 11.99 -36.33
C GLY A 164 11.54 11.20 -35.38
N ILE A 165 11.23 11.18 -34.08
CA ILE A 165 11.95 10.38 -33.09
C ILE A 165 11.31 8.99 -33.03
N THR A 166 12.12 7.95 -33.08
CA THR A 166 11.73 6.55 -32.89
C THR A 166 12.24 6.00 -31.57
N PHE A 167 11.53 5.00 -31.04
CA PHE A 167 11.82 4.35 -29.76
C PHE A 167 12.04 2.85 -29.99
N PRO A 168 13.24 2.44 -30.45
CA PRO A 168 13.50 1.06 -30.81
C PRO A 168 13.63 0.18 -29.58
N GLY A 169 12.86 -0.91 -29.53
CA GLY A 169 12.80 -1.78 -28.37
C GLY A 169 12.33 -1.03 -27.12
N LYS A 170 11.95 -1.81 -26.12
CA LYS A 170 11.42 -1.27 -24.87
C LYS A 170 11.88 -2.16 -23.75
N PHE A 171 12.43 -1.57 -22.69
CA PHE A 171 13.08 -2.34 -21.64
C PHE A 171 12.58 -2.00 -20.23
N VAL A 172 11.76 -0.95 -20.09
CA VAL A 172 11.13 -0.56 -18.81
C VAL A 172 9.64 -0.27 -18.99
N ASP A 173 8.86 -0.56 -17.97
CA ASP A 173 7.45 -0.20 -17.88
C ASP A 173 7.31 1.20 -17.24
N THR A 174 7.02 2.19 -18.08
CA THR A 174 6.78 3.58 -17.68
C THR A 174 5.29 3.90 -17.62
N SER A 175 4.45 2.87 -17.50
CA SER A 175 3.01 3.04 -17.36
C SER A 175 2.68 3.96 -16.19
N THR A 176 1.73 4.86 -16.42
CA THR A 176 1.28 5.82 -15.40
C THR A 176 0.41 5.11 -14.38
N VAL A 177 0.85 5.11 -13.13
CA VAL A 177 0.15 4.52 -11.99
C VAL A 177 -0.14 5.58 -10.93
N LEU A 178 -1.17 5.30 -10.11
CA LEU A 178 -1.48 6.07 -8.92
C LEU A 178 -0.90 5.35 -7.71
N VAL A 179 -0.13 6.07 -6.90
CA VAL A 179 0.44 5.55 -5.67
C VAL A 179 -0.21 6.27 -4.51
N ALA A 180 -0.60 5.52 -3.48
CA ALA A 180 -1.02 6.06 -2.20
C ALA A 180 -0.15 5.48 -1.09
N THR A 181 -0.29 6.01 0.11
CA THR A 181 0.20 5.32 1.29
C THR A 181 -0.85 4.30 1.73
N ASN A 182 -0.38 3.14 2.15
CA ASN A 182 -1.05 2.20 3.03
C ASN A 182 -0.99 2.70 4.47
N ALA A 183 -0.76 4.01 4.68
CA ALA A 183 -0.76 4.62 5.99
C ALA A 183 -2.00 4.11 6.69
N ASP A 184 -1.76 3.36 7.76
CA ASP A 184 -2.72 2.57 8.50
C ASP A 184 -4.04 3.33 8.50
N SER A 185 -4.94 2.98 7.60
CA SER A 185 -6.27 3.59 7.54
C SER A 185 -6.99 3.43 8.87
N ARG A 186 -6.47 2.54 9.74
CA ARG A 186 -6.71 2.38 11.17
C ARG A 186 -6.57 3.65 12.02
N GLU A 187 -5.70 4.60 11.70
CA GLU A 187 -5.46 5.77 12.59
C GLU A 187 -6.57 6.84 12.50
N GLN A 188 -7.38 6.84 11.43
CA GLN A 188 -8.54 7.74 11.31
C GLN A 188 -9.90 7.04 11.27
N ILE A 189 -9.99 5.73 11.53
CA ILE A 189 -11.29 5.14 11.89
C ILE A 189 -11.64 5.65 13.29
N SER A 190 -12.24 6.84 13.34
CA SER A 190 -12.93 7.34 14.53
C SER A 190 -13.85 6.24 15.02
N PHE A 191 -13.78 5.91 16.30
CA PHE A 191 -14.65 4.89 16.88
C PHE A 191 -16.11 5.28 16.64
N ASP A 192 -16.78 4.57 15.73
CA ASP A 192 -18.20 4.74 15.48
C ASP A 192 -18.98 3.86 16.47
N ALA A 193 -19.46 4.48 17.54
CA ALA A 193 -20.25 3.84 18.58
C ALA A 193 -21.57 3.20 18.06
N PHE A 194 -21.93 3.47 16.80
CA PHE A 194 -23.14 2.97 16.16
C PHE A 194 -22.83 2.13 14.92
N ALA A 195 -21.58 1.72 14.70
CA ALA A 195 -21.20 0.87 13.56
C ALA A 195 -22.08 -0.40 13.45
N PHE A 196 -22.45 -1.01 14.58
CA PHE A 196 -23.32 -2.19 14.61
C PHE A 196 -24.77 -1.92 14.17
N LEU A 197 -25.24 -0.67 14.15
CA LEU A 197 -26.58 -0.32 13.66
C LEU A 197 -26.62 -0.07 12.15
N LYS A 198 -25.48 0.21 11.51
CA LYS A 198 -25.36 0.51 10.07
C LYS A 198 -25.93 -0.55 9.12
N PRO A 199 -25.95 -1.87 9.41
CA PRO A 199 -26.51 -2.87 8.51
C PRO A 199 -28.00 -2.67 8.17
N PHE A 200 -28.71 -1.89 8.98
CA PHE A 200 -30.10 -1.53 8.77
C PHE A 200 -30.27 -0.01 8.80
N SER A 201 -31.13 0.50 7.92
CA SER A 201 -31.55 1.89 8.02
C SER A 201 -32.30 2.12 9.33
N ILE A 202 -32.28 3.36 9.83
CA ILE A 202 -33.00 3.74 11.04
C ILE A 202 -34.50 3.36 10.97
N TRP A 203 -35.10 3.37 9.78
CA TRP A 203 -36.49 2.99 9.56
C TRP A 203 -36.75 1.52 9.84
N VAL A 204 -35.83 0.62 9.49
CA VAL A 204 -35.96 -0.81 9.77
C VAL A 204 -35.91 -1.05 11.28
N TRP A 205 -35.03 -0.35 12.00
CA TRP A 205 -34.99 -0.41 13.47
C TRP A 205 -36.28 0.08 14.10
N VAL A 206 -36.82 1.22 13.67
CA VAL A 206 -38.10 1.75 14.14
C VAL A 206 -39.24 0.78 13.87
N CYS A 207 -39.35 0.23 12.65
CA CYS A 207 -40.36 -0.77 12.30
C CYS A 207 -40.23 -2.05 13.15
N THR A 208 -39.00 -2.48 13.44
CA THR A 208 -38.74 -3.64 14.30
C THR A 208 -39.22 -3.38 15.73
N ILE A 209 -38.89 -2.21 16.30
CA ILE A 209 -39.35 -1.80 17.64
C ILE A 209 -40.89 -1.73 17.68
N ILE A 210 -41.51 -1.10 16.68
CA ILE A 210 -42.97 -1.01 16.58
C ILE A 210 -43.60 -2.42 16.52
N THR A 211 -43.03 -3.33 15.72
CA THR A 211 -43.51 -4.71 15.61
C THR A 211 -43.38 -5.44 16.95
N ILE A 212 -42.25 -5.30 17.65
CA ILE A 212 -42.04 -5.90 18.98
C ILE A 212 -43.05 -5.33 19.98
N VAL A 213 -43.31 -4.03 19.97
CA VAL A 213 -44.29 -3.39 20.86
C VAL A 213 -45.70 -3.88 20.57
N PHE A 214 -46.15 -3.89 19.31
CA PHE A 214 -47.49 -4.36 18.94
C PHE A 214 -47.69 -5.85 19.22
N THR A 215 -46.70 -6.68 18.92
CA THR A 215 -46.76 -8.13 19.19
C THR A 215 -46.71 -8.42 20.68
N SER A 216 -45.90 -7.66 21.42
CA SER A 216 -45.88 -7.70 22.88
C SER A 216 -47.23 -7.27 23.44
N MET A 217 -47.83 -6.15 22.98
CA MET A 217 -49.17 -5.69 23.36
C MET A 217 -50.26 -6.72 23.08
N ALA A 218 -50.21 -7.39 21.92
CA ALA A 218 -51.10 -8.49 21.62
C ALA A 218 -50.90 -9.70 22.55
N ALA A 219 -49.73 -9.83 23.16
CA ALA A 219 -49.37 -10.85 24.15
C ALA A 219 -49.43 -10.35 25.61
N ILE A 220 -49.75 -9.07 25.88
CA ILE A 220 -49.75 -8.50 27.23
C ILE A 220 -50.84 -9.20 28.05
N GLY A 221 -50.36 -10.02 28.97
CA GLY A 221 -51.17 -10.83 29.89
C GLY A 221 -50.32 -11.87 30.62
N GLN A 222 -49.26 -12.40 29.99
CA GLN A 222 -48.36 -13.38 30.61
C GLN A 222 -46.91 -13.21 30.13
N VAL A 223 -46.01 -12.78 31.02
CA VAL A 223 -44.54 -12.68 30.76
C VAL A 223 -43.92 -14.07 30.53
N MET A 224 -44.59 -15.13 30.98
CA MET A 224 -44.33 -16.52 30.58
C MET A 224 -45.51 -17.01 29.76
N PHE A 225 -45.45 -16.77 28.45
CA PHE A 225 -46.46 -17.21 27.52
C PHE A 225 -46.24 -18.69 27.17
N GLU A 226 -46.96 -19.59 27.85
CA GLU A 226 -47.10 -20.99 27.41
C GLU A 226 -48.33 -21.10 26.51
N PRO A 227 -48.18 -21.18 25.17
CA PRO A 227 -49.31 -21.17 24.26
C PRO A 227 -50.17 -22.44 24.42
N THR A 228 -51.34 -22.29 25.05
CA THR A 228 -52.28 -23.40 25.31
C THR A 228 -53.22 -23.62 24.14
N ARG A 229 -53.64 -22.54 23.46
CA ARG A 229 -54.59 -22.58 22.34
C ARG A 229 -53.88 -22.70 21.00
N HIS A 230 -54.54 -23.30 20.02
CA HIS A 230 -53.95 -23.48 18.67
C HIS A 230 -53.55 -22.16 18.01
N GLY A 231 -54.36 -21.09 18.15
CA GLY A 231 -54.03 -19.77 17.60
C GLY A 231 -52.75 -19.16 18.21
N GLU A 232 -52.55 -19.33 19.51
CA GLU A 232 -51.35 -18.85 20.22
C GLU A 232 -50.09 -19.56 19.74
N ARG A 233 -50.19 -20.87 19.47
CA ARG A 233 -49.07 -21.67 18.93
C ARG A 233 -48.68 -21.21 17.52
N ILE A 234 -49.66 -20.91 16.67
CA ILE A 234 -49.41 -20.39 15.32
C ILE A 234 -48.72 -19.03 15.40
N LEU A 235 -49.17 -18.14 16.29
CA LEU A 235 -48.55 -16.84 16.51
C LEU A 235 -47.09 -16.96 16.98
N VAL A 236 -46.80 -17.86 17.93
CA VAL A 236 -45.42 -18.12 18.39
C VAL A 236 -44.54 -18.64 17.25
N ILE A 237 -45.04 -19.59 16.44
CA ILE A 237 -44.31 -20.09 15.27
C ILE A 237 -44.02 -18.96 14.28
N SER A 238 -45.01 -18.12 13.99
CA SER A 238 -44.85 -16.97 13.09
C SER A 238 -43.84 -15.95 13.63
N LEU A 239 -43.85 -15.67 14.94
CA LEU A 239 -42.90 -14.76 15.57
C LEU A 239 -41.48 -15.35 15.61
N SER A 240 -41.34 -16.64 15.87
CA SER A 240 -40.04 -17.32 15.80
C SER A 240 -39.47 -17.28 14.38
N PHE A 241 -40.30 -17.53 13.37
CA PHE A 241 -39.89 -17.42 11.96
C PHE A 241 -39.50 -16.00 11.57
N TRP A 242 -40.27 -14.99 12.02
CA TRP A 242 -39.96 -13.58 11.81
C TRP A 242 -38.63 -13.17 12.46
N SER A 243 -38.40 -13.59 13.71
CA SER A 243 -37.14 -13.37 14.42
C SER A 243 -35.95 -13.99 13.68
N LEU A 244 -36.11 -15.22 13.18
CA LEU A 244 -35.11 -15.89 12.36
C LEU A 244 -34.79 -15.07 11.10
N ILE A 245 -35.81 -14.61 10.36
CA ILE A 245 -35.62 -13.76 9.18
C ILE A 245 -34.86 -12.48 9.53
N LEU A 246 -35.24 -11.78 10.61
CA LEU A 246 -34.57 -10.54 11.02
C LEU A 246 -33.10 -10.76 11.35
N VAL A 247 -32.78 -11.79 12.13
CA VAL A 247 -31.40 -12.12 12.50
C VAL A 247 -30.60 -12.52 11.26
N SER A 248 -31.13 -13.39 10.40
CA SER A 248 -30.46 -13.80 9.17
C SER A 248 -30.19 -12.62 8.23
N THR A 249 -31.16 -11.73 8.06
CA THR A 249 -31.01 -10.54 7.21
C THR A 249 -29.99 -9.56 7.80
N TYR A 250 -30.00 -9.38 9.13
CA TYR A 250 -29.01 -8.56 9.81
C TYR A 250 -27.59 -9.10 9.59
N THR A 251 -27.39 -10.40 9.77
CA THR A 251 -26.08 -11.05 9.54
C THR A 251 -25.64 -10.94 8.08
N ALA A 252 -26.55 -11.15 7.12
CA ALA A 252 -26.25 -11.02 5.70
C ALA A 252 -25.88 -9.57 5.32
N ASN A 253 -26.62 -8.59 5.81
CA ASN A 253 -26.33 -7.17 5.56
C ASN A 253 -25.04 -6.72 6.24
N LEU A 254 -24.78 -7.20 7.47
CA LEU A 254 -23.53 -6.92 8.16
C LEU A 254 -22.35 -7.48 7.37
N ALA A 255 -22.45 -8.72 6.89
CA ALA A 255 -21.42 -9.31 6.03
C ALA A 255 -21.23 -8.51 4.73
N GLY A 256 -22.33 -8.14 4.05
CA GLY A 256 -22.27 -7.34 2.83
C GLY A 256 -21.66 -5.95 3.07
N PHE A 257 -21.99 -5.31 4.19
CA PHE A 257 -21.43 -4.04 4.61
C PHE A 257 -19.93 -4.13 4.90
N LEU A 258 -19.50 -5.17 5.62
CA LEU A 258 -18.09 -5.43 5.90
C LEU A 258 -17.28 -5.68 4.62
N ILE A 259 -17.91 -6.22 3.57
CA ILE A 259 -17.27 -6.39 2.26
C ILE A 259 -17.27 -5.06 1.47
N SER A 260 -18.37 -4.31 1.49
CA SER A 260 -18.55 -3.12 0.64
C SER A 260 -17.84 -1.86 1.16
N GLU A 261 -17.88 -1.57 2.47
CA GLU A 261 -17.28 -0.34 3.04
C GLU A 261 -15.73 -0.41 3.00
N ARG A 262 -15.17 -1.59 2.71
CA ARG A 262 -13.73 -1.81 2.60
C ARG A 262 -13.12 -1.52 1.22
N GLN A 263 -13.94 -1.23 0.20
CA GLN A 263 -13.45 -1.07 -1.18
C GLN A 263 -12.87 0.33 -1.53
N GLN A 264 -12.93 1.33 -0.63
CA GLN A 264 -12.35 2.65 -0.90
C GLN A 264 -11.54 3.16 0.29
N LEU A 265 -10.42 2.47 0.57
CA LEU A 265 -9.39 2.96 1.48
C LEU A 265 -8.72 4.24 0.95
N TYR A 266 -8.71 4.41 -0.36
CA TYR A 266 -8.07 5.52 -1.04
C TYR A 266 -9.09 6.59 -1.45
N PRO A 267 -8.72 7.87 -1.40
CA PRO A 267 -9.63 8.97 -1.71
C PRO A 267 -10.15 8.93 -3.16
N ALA A 268 -9.37 8.36 -4.08
CA ALA A 268 -9.79 8.03 -5.44
C ALA A 268 -9.02 6.80 -5.98
N SER A 269 -9.68 6.05 -6.87
CA SER A 269 -9.14 4.83 -7.51
C SER A 269 -8.65 5.06 -8.95
N SER A 270 -8.85 6.27 -9.47
CA SER A 270 -8.44 6.68 -10.82
C SER A 270 -8.22 8.18 -10.86
N LEU A 271 -7.47 8.66 -11.84
CA LEU A 271 -7.21 10.09 -12.03
C LEU A 271 -8.50 10.85 -12.34
N ALA A 272 -9.40 10.26 -13.12
CA ALA A 272 -10.71 10.84 -13.41
C ALA A 272 -11.56 11.00 -12.13
N GLU A 273 -11.51 10.04 -11.21
CA GLU A 273 -12.20 10.15 -9.93
C GLU A 273 -11.55 11.20 -9.03
N ALA A 274 -10.20 11.26 -9.00
CA ALA A 274 -9.45 12.24 -8.24
C ALA A 274 -9.74 13.67 -8.72
N GLU A 275 -9.83 13.90 -10.04
CA GLU A 275 -10.25 15.18 -10.64
C GLU A 275 -11.66 15.59 -10.17
N ARG A 276 -12.65 14.68 -10.26
CA ARG A 276 -14.03 14.96 -9.82
C ARG A 276 -14.12 15.29 -8.33
N LYS A 277 -13.34 14.58 -7.50
CA LYS A 277 -13.33 14.74 -6.04
C LYS A 277 -12.38 15.85 -5.56
N GLN A 278 -11.62 16.48 -6.46
CA GLN A 278 -10.57 17.47 -6.14
C GLN A 278 -9.49 16.94 -5.16
N VAL A 279 -9.25 15.64 -5.27
CA VAL A 279 -8.00 14.91 -5.03
C VAL A 279 -6.67 15.69 -5.04
N PRO A 280 -6.02 16.14 -3.94
CA PRO A 280 -4.66 16.66 -4.07
C PRO A 280 -3.70 15.55 -4.51
N ILE A 281 -3.09 15.72 -5.69
CA ILE A 281 -2.21 14.76 -6.35
C ILE A 281 -0.80 15.34 -6.47
N CYS A 282 0.20 14.72 -5.83
CA CYS A 282 1.60 15.05 -6.06
C CYS A 282 2.06 14.54 -7.42
N ILE A 283 2.74 15.40 -8.16
CA ILE A 283 3.31 15.04 -9.46
C ILE A 283 4.67 15.74 -9.65
N ALA A 284 5.64 15.00 -10.18
CA ALA A 284 6.97 15.55 -10.44
C ALA A 284 6.89 16.64 -11.53
N ALA A 285 7.27 17.87 -11.20
CA ALA A 285 7.28 18.98 -12.14
C ALA A 285 8.25 18.70 -13.31
N ASN A 286 7.97 19.27 -14.49
CA ASN A 286 8.83 19.23 -15.69
C ASN A 286 9.15 17.82 -16.26
N MET A 287 8.40 16.80 -15.86
CA MET A 287 8.51 15.44 -16.41
C MET A 287 7.48 15.18 -17.53
N SER A 288 7.76 14.21 -18.41
CA SER A 288 6.83 13.76 -19.47
C SER A 288 5.48 13.36 -18.90
N ILE A 289 5.50 12.61 -17.78
CA ILE A 289 4.30 12.14 -17.07
C ILE A 289 3.44 13.30 -16.58
N SER A 290 4.04 14.41 -16.12
CA SER A 290 3.31 15.61 -15.67
C SER A 290 2.60 16.31 -16.81
N SER A 291 3.33 16.56 -17.90
CA SER A 291 2.76 17.21 -19.10
C SER A 291 1.61 16.39 -19.70
N LYS A 292 1.80 15.07 -19.80
CA LYS A 292 0.79 14.13 -20.31
C LYS A 292 -0.46 14.06 -19.41
N THR A 293 -0.25 13.95 -18.11
CA THR A 293 -1.34 13.81 -17.13
C THR A 293 -2.15 15.10 -17.01
N LYS A 294 -1.49 16.25 -16.92
CA LYS A 294 -2.14 17.58 -16.91
C LYS A 294 -2.90 17.87 -18.20
N ALA A 295 -2.40 17.43 -19.35
CA ALA A 295 -3.12 17.57 -20.61
C ALA A 295 -4.41 16.72 -20.66
N LYS A 296 -4.40 15.53 -20.06
CA LYS A 296 -5.54 14.61 -20.04
C LYS A 296 -6.59 14.99 -18.99
N TYR A 297 -6.17 15.48 -17.81
CA TYR A 297 -7.03 15.83 -16.68
C TYR A 297 -6.75 17.26 -16.18
N PRO A 298 -7.08 18.29 -16.97
CA PRO A 298 -6.64 19.67 -16.71
C PRO A 298 -7.25 20.31 -15.46
N ASN A 299 -8.35 19.79 -14.90
CA ASN A 299 -8.99 20.35 -13.70
C ASN A 299 -8.65 19.58 -12.42
N ALA A 300 -7.72 18.62 -12.50
CA ALA A 300 -7.28 17.90 -11.31
C ALA A 300 -6.40 18.81 -10.42
N ASN A 301 -6.49 18.59 -9.11
CA ASN A 301 -5.77 19.39 -8.12
C ASN A 301 -4.32 18.88 -7.97
N TYR A 302 -3.45 19.33 -8.87
CA TYR A 302 -2.03 18.95 -8.86
C TYR A 302 -1.21 19.78 -7.87
N VAL A 303 -0.36 19.09 -7.13
CA VAL A 303 0.71 19.67 -6.32
C VAL A 303 2.03 19.36 -7.02
N ASP A 304 2.60 20.37 -7.67
CA ASP A 304 3.90 20.24 -8.34
C ASP A 304 5.01 20.14 -7.29
N VAL A 305 5.75 19.03 -7.35
CA VAL A 305 6.84 18.71 -6.41
C VAL A 305 8.11 18.35 -7.17
N GLU A 306 9.25 18.40 -6.49
CA GLU A 306 10.50 17.88 -7.04
C GLU A 306 10.40 16.36 -7.19
N PHE A 307 11.07 15.82 -8.21
CA PHE A 307 11.03 14.38 -8.49
C PHE A 307 11.38 13.57 -7.23
N ASN A 308 12.54 13.82 -6.61
CA ASN A 308 13.02 13.00 -5.48
C ASN A 308 12.16 13.12 -4.20
N SER A 309 11.43 14.21 -4.00
CA SER A 309 10.65 14.45 -2.77
C SER A 309 9.17 14.10 -2.89
N ARG A 310 8.70 13.62 -4.06
CA ARG A 310 7.28 13.37 -4.32
C ARG A 310 6.63 12.41 -3.31
N TYR A 311 7.35 11.37 -2.93
CA TYR A 311 6.89 10.40 -1.94
C TYR A 311 6.98 10.95 -0.51
N ASP A 312 7.92 11.84 -0.22
CA ASP A 312 8.00 12.51 1.08
C ASP A 312 6.79 13.42 1.31
N HIS A 313 6.33 14.12 0.28
CA HIS A 313 5.11 14.93 0.33
C HIS A 313 3.87 14.07 0.55
N LEU A 314 3.82 12.89 -0.06
CA LEU A 314 2.76 11.90 0.18
C LEU A 314 2.79 11.40 1.64
N MET A 315 3.97 11.09 2.19
CA MET A 315 4.11 10.67 3.60
C MET A 315 3.78 11.78 4.61
N LYS A 316 3.99 13.05 4.23
CA LYS A 316 3.62 14.23 5.03
C LYS A 316 2.14 14.61 4.95
N ASN A 317 1.36 13.90 4.13
CA ASN A 317 -0.04 14.21 3.80
C ASN A 317 -0.24 15.58 3.11
N ASP A 318 0.77 16.11 2.41
CA ASP A 318 0.62 17.31 1.58
C ASP A 318 -0.27 17.03 0.35
N CYS A 319 -0.26 15.77 -0.10
CA CYS A 319 -1.14 15.21 -1.11
C CYS A 319 -1.60 13.82 -0.68
N SER A 320 -2.71 13.34 -1.24
CA SER A 320 -3.25 12.02 -0.87
C SER A 320 -2.93 10.94 -1.90
N LEU A 321 -2.46 11.34 -3.09
CA LEU A 321 -2.07 10.45 -4.18
C LEU A 321 -0.79 11.00 -4.84
N VAL A 322 0.03 10.11 -5.39
CA VAL A 322 1.16 10.43 -6.26
C VAL A 322 0.89 9.82 -7.64
N VAL A 323 1.20 10.57 -8.70
CA VAL A 323 1.24 10.03 -10.07
C VAL A 323 2.69 9.76 -10.43
N ASP A 324 2.99 8.52 -10.80
CA ASP A 324 4.35 8.12 -11.17
C ASP A 324 4.37 7.03 -12.25
N GLY A 325 5.56 6.75 -12.79
CA GLY A 325 5.81 5.59 -13.65
C GLY A 325 5.95 4.31 -12.84
N TYR A 326 5.43 3.19 -13.36
CA TYR A 326 5.42 1.89 -12.67
C TYR A 326 6.80 1.47 -12.16
N ASP A 327 7.83 1.47 -13.00
CA ASP A 327 9.19 1.09 -12.56
C ASP A 327 9.78 2.05 -11.54
N SER A 328 9.46 3.35 -11.63
CA SER A 328 9.91 4.33 -10.64
C SER A 328 9.24 4.11 -9.28
N PHE A 329 7.95 3.75 -9.29
CA PHE A 329 7.24 3.29 -8.10
C PHE A 329 7.87 2.01 -7.52
N LYS A 330 8.21 1.02 -8.34
CA LYS A 330 8.84 -0.23 -7.86
C LYS A 330 10.22 -0.01 -7.24
N ILE A 331 10.97 0.99 -7.71
CA ILE A 331 12.21 1.41 -7.05
C ILE A 331 11.91 2.10 -5.71
N ALA A 332 10.92 3.00 -5.68
CA ALA A 332 10.54 3.72 -4.47
C ALA A 332 9.96 2.81 -3.38
N GLU A 333 9.18 1.79 -3.76
CA GLU A 333 8.60 0.78 -2.86
C GLU A 333 9.68 0.10 -1.99
N ARG A 334 10.87 -0.11 -2.56
CA ARG A 334 12.02 -0.74 -1.89
C ARG A 334 12.88 0.23 -1.08
N ASN A 335 12.56 1.52 -1.07
CA ASN A 335 13.30 2.49 -0.26
C ASN A 335 12.96 2.31 1.23
N GLU A 336 13.98 2.08 2.05
CA GLU A 336 13.85 1.88 3.51
C GLU A 336 13.07 3.02 4.18
N SER A 337 13.21 4.24 3.66
CA SER A 337 12.53 5.44 4.17
C SER A 337 11.00 5.34 4.18
N TYR A 338 10.42 4.52 3.31
CA TYR A 338 8.97 4.37 3.18
C TYR A 338 8.43 3.08 3.80
N SER A 339 9.29 2.19 4.33
CA SER A 339 8.88 1.00 5.09
C SER A 339 7.77 0.15 4.42
N CYS A 340 7.82 -0.03 3.09
CA CYS A 340 6.78 -0.71 2.30
C CYS A 340 5.36 -0.15 2.46
N SER A 341 5.23 1.11 2.88
CA SER A 341 3.93 1.75 3.04
C SER A 341 3.36 2.27 1.73
N LEU A 342 4.09 2.25 0.62
CA LEU A 342 3.57 2.70 -0.67
C LEU A 342 2.79 1.58 -1.34
N VAL A 343 1.63 1.90 -1.89
CA VAL A 343 0.73 0.95 -2.56
C VAL A 343 0.22 1.53 -3.86
N TRP A 344 0.24 0.70 -4.91
CA TRP A 344 -0.41 1.05 -6.17
C TRP A 344 -1.92 0.96 -6.01
N VAL A 345 -2.61 2.06 -6.32
CA VAL A 345 -4.06 2.17 -6.29
C VAL A 345 -4.65 2.13 -7.70
N GLY A 346 -5.68 1.31 -7.87
CA GLY A 346 -6.51 1.32 -9.07
C GLY A 346 -5.89 0.60 -10.26
N ARG A 347 -6.26 1.03 -11.47
CA ARG A 347 -5.74 0.47 -12.72
C ARG A 347 -4.66 1.39 -13.29
N VAL A 348 -3.84 0.85 -14.17
CA VAL A 348 -2.92 1.65 -14.98
C VAL A 348 -3.71 2.70 -15.76
N GLU A 349 -3.35 3.97 -15.62
CA GLU A 349 -4.04 5.12 -16.23
C GLU A 349 -3.69 5.30 -17.71
N ASP A 350 -2.43 5.02 -18.04
CA ASP A 350 -1.96 4.91 -19.41
C ASP A 350 -0.81 3.91 -19.48
N ARG A 351 -0.89 2.99 -20.45
CA ARG A 351 0.16 2.00 -20.67
C ARG A 351 1.23 2.61 -21.54
N SER A 352 2.39 2.86 -20.96
CA SER A 352 3.57 3.33 -21.65
C SER A 352 4.76 2.45 -21.32
N GLN A 353 5.71 2.43 -22.23
CA GLN A 353 6.94 1.70 -22.07
C GLN A 353 8.06 2.66 -22.45
N GLY A 354 9.13 2.61 -21.67
CA GLY A 354 10.33 3.43 -21.87
C GLY A 354 11.41 2.63 -22.55
N GLY A 355 12.23 3.34 -23.32
CA GLY A 355 13.34 2.74 -24.04
C GLY A 355 14.26 3.80 -24.65
N PRO A 356 15.27 3.36 -25.41
CA PRO A 356 16.17 4.28 -26.07
C PRO A 356 15.41 5.08 -27.13
N ALA A 357 15.99 6.21 -27.53
CA ALA A 357 15.46 7.03 -28.60
C ALA A 357 16.49 7.27 -29.69
N THR A 358 16.02 7.29 -30.93
CA THR A 358 16.81 7.56 -32.14
C THR A 358 16.05 8.54 -33.02
N ILE A 359 16.75 9.27 -33.88
CA ILE A 359 16.10 10.06 -34.93
C ILE A 359 15.95 9.21 -36.20
N VAL A 360 14.79 9.32 -36.85
CA VAL A 360 14.54 8.72 -38.16
C VAL A 360 15.28 9.54 -39.20
N ASP A 361 16.33 8.95 -39.75
CA ASP A 361 17.12 9.53 -40.81
C ASP A 361 17.51 8.43 -41.78
N THR A 362 17.06 8.58 -43.03
CA THR A 362 17.42 7.73 -44.18
C THR A 362 18.26 8.49 -45.20
N GLY A 363 18.64 9.73 -44.89
CA GLY A 363 19.31 10.66 -45.77
C GLY A 363 20.78 10.80 -45.42
N ASP A 364 21.08 11.66 -44.44
CA ASP A 364 22.45 12.15 -44.23
C ASP A 364 23.31 11.16 -43.45
N TYR A 365 22.77 10.56 -42.38
CA TYR A 365 23.51 9.61 -41.52
C TYR A 365 22.92 8.20 -41.53
N CYS A 366 21.74 8.01 -42.13
CA CYS A 366 21.09 6.70 -42.21
C CYS A 366 20.89 5.99 -40.84
N THR A 367 20.66 6.75 -39.76
CA THR A 367 20.49 6.21 -38.39
C THR A 367 19.24 5.34 -38.22
N SER A 368 18.32 5.34 -39.18
CA SER A 368 17.23 4.34 -39.22
C SER A 368 17.74 2.90 -39.21
N LEU A 369 18.94 2.63 -39.76
CA LEU A 369 19.57 1.31 -39.66
C LEU A 369 19.85 0.92 -38.21
N ILE A 370 20.46 1.83 -37.44
CA ILE A 370 20.77 1.62 -36.02
C ILE A 370 19.49 1.35 -35.24
N SER A 371 18.44 2.15 -35.50
CA SER A 371 17.14 1.96 -34.86
C SER A 371 16.57 0.56 -35.09
N HIS A 372 16.64 0.03 -36.32
CA HIS A 372 16.13 -1.32 -36.62
C HIS A 372 16.98 -2.43 -35.98
N VAL A 373 18.31 -2.26 -35.95
CA VAL A 373 19.21 -3.22 -35.31
C VAL A 373 18.94 -3.28 -33.80
N ILE A 374 18.83 -2.12 -33.15
CA ILE A 374 18.53 -2.03 -31.72
C ILE A 374 17.15 -2.63 -31.42
N ASP A 375 16.14 -2.30 -32.21
CA ASP A 375 14.79 -2.85 -32.02
C ASP A 375 14.77 -4.37 -32.15
N PHE A 376 15.46 -4.93 -33.16
CA PHE A 376 15.56 -6.38 -33.35
C PHE A 376 16.15 -7.08 -32.13
N TYR A 377 17.33 -6.64 -31.67
CA TYR A 377 18.04 -7.29 -30.57
C TYR A 377 17.40 -7.04 -29.20
N LEU A 378 16.83 -5.85 -28.94
CA LEU A 378 16.07 -5.62 -27.71
C LEU A 378 14.79 -6.49 -27.67
N ASN A 379 14.12 -6.71 -28.81
CA ASN A 379 13.00 -7.64 -28.86
C ASN A 379 13.45 -9.09 -28.62
N GLU A 380 14.62 -9.50 -29.13
CA GLU A 380 15.22 -10.81 -28.82
C GLU A 380 15.55 -10.96 -27.32
N MET A 381 16.16 -9.94 -26.71
CA MET A 381 16.47 -9.88 -25.27
C MET A 381 15.22 -9.83 -24.38
N ASN A 382 14.09 -9.36 -24.92
CA ASN A 382 12.82 -9.42 -24.22
C ASN A 382 12.19 -10.82 -24.32
N GLN A 383 12.36 -11.50 -25.46
CA GLN A 383 11.81 -12.84 -25.68
C GLN A 383 12.55 -13.93 -24.88
N ASP A 384 13.85 -13.77 -24.65
CA ASP A 384 14.66 -14.70 -23.87
C ASP A 384 14.66 -14.41 -22.35
N GLY A 385 14.01 -13.32 -21.91
CA GLY A 385 13.92 -12.92 -20.51
C GLY A 385 15.12 -12.12 -19.99
N TYR A 386 16.14 -11.84 -20.81
CA TYR A 386 17.33 -11.12 -20.37
C TYR A 386 17.01 -9.75 -19.76
N ILE A 387 16.09 -9.00 -20.36
CA ILE A 387 15.70 -7.67 -19.86
C ILE A 387 15.06 -7.76 -18.47
N GLU A 388 14.16 -8.72 -18.26
CA GLU A 388 13.49 -8.92 -16.97
C GLU A 388 14.48 -9.30 -15.87
N ASP A 389 15.43 -10.17 -16.19
CA ASP A 389 16.54 -10.54 -15.29
C ASP A 389 17.41 -9.34 -14.95
N ALA A 390 17.77 -8.52 -15.95
CA ALA A 390 18.59 -7.33 -15.75
C ALA A 390 17.87 -6.27 -14.90
N VAL A 391 16.58 -6.03 -15.13
CA VAL A 391 15.74 -5.13 -14.32
C VAL A 391 15.64 -5.64 -12.88
N THR A 392 15.46 -6.95 -12.69
CA THR A 392 15.37 -7.55 -11.35
C THR A 392 16.68 -7.40 -10.59
N LYS A 393 17.81 -7.72 -11.21
CA LYS A 393 19.15 -7.50 -10.63
C LYS A 393 19.38 -6.05 -10.24
N PHE A 394 18.97 -5.10 -11.09
CA PHE A 394 19.06 -3.68 -10.79
C PHE A 394 18.20 -3.27 -9.59
N ARG A 395 16.95 -3.73 -9.52
CA ARG A 395 16.10 -3.43 -8.36
C ARG A 395 16.67 -4.03 -7.07
N ASP A 396 17.31 -5.20 -7.16
CA ASP A 396 17.95 -5.85 -6.01
C ASP A 396 19.25 -5.14 -5.61
N SER A 397 19.95 -4.48 -6.55
CA SER A 397 21.19 -3.75 -6.26
C SER A 397 20.94 -2.39 -5.60
N ILE A 398 19.81 -1.72 -5.89
CA ILE A 398 19.49 -0.40 -5.31
C ILE A 398 19.15 -0.52 -3.83
N SER A 399 18.49 -1.61 -3.42
CA SER A 399 18.04 -1.80 -2.05
C SER A 399 18.03 -3.26 -1.67
N SER A 400 18.66 -3.58 -0.54
CA SER A 400 18.56 -4.89 0.12
C SER A 400 17.20 -5.09 0.80
N TYR A 401 16.39 -4.03 0.91
CA TYR A 401 15.09 -4.08 1.55
C TYR A 401 14.05 -4.64 0.58
N GLN A 402 13.72 -5.92 0.77
CA GLN A 402 12.62 -6.57 0.06
C GLN A 402 11.34 -6.37 0.86
N CYS A 403 10.38 -5.66 0.26
CA CYS A 403 9.01 -5.74 0.74
C CYS A 403 8.54 -7.18 0.60
N PRO A 404 7.85 -7.74 1.61
CA PRO A 404 7.24 -9.05 1.46
C PRO A 404 6.41 -8.98 0.19
N GLU A 405 6.74 -9.81 -0.80
CA GLU A 405 5.92 -9.90 -1.99
C GLU A 405 4.49 -10.04 -1.50
N GLU A 406 3.60 -9.20 -2.03
CA GLU A 406 2.18 -9.52 -2.01
C GLU A 406 2.11 -10.85 -2.74
N SER A 407 2.30 -11.95 -1.99
CA SER A 407 2.11 -13.28 -2.51
C SER A 407 0.78 -13.21 -3.20
N ASP A 408 0.68 -13.72 -4.43
CA ASP A 408 -0.56 -13.74 -5.22
C ASP A 408 -1.74 -14.42 -4.51
N SER A 409 -1.64 -14.70 -3.20
CA SER A 409 -2.71 -14.66 -2.22
C SER A 409 -3.44 -13.30 -2.18
N TYR A 410 -3.99 -12.90 -3.33
CA TYR A 410 -5.35 -12.35 -3.44
C TYR A 410 -6.39 -13.17 -2.61
N LEU A 411 -6.00 -14.33 -2.09
CA LEU A 411 -6.75 -15.24 -1.23
C LEU A 411 -6.53 -15.07 0.29
N ASP A 412 -5.46 -14.41 0.78
CA ASP A 412 -5.24 -14.19 2.23
C ASP A 412 -5.47 -12.73 2.65
N LEU A 413 -6.29 -12.04 1.86
CA LEU A 413 -7.02 -10.86 2.33
C LEU A 413 -7.78 -11.12 3.65
N ASP A 414 -8.10 -12.38 3.98
CA ASP A 414 -8.80 -12.76 5.22
C ASP A 414 -8.10 -12.32 6.53
N ASP A 415 -6.76 -12.17 6.56
CA ASP A 415 -6.05 -11.88 7.81
C ASP A 415 -5.96 -10.38 8.16
N THR A 416 -5.93 -9.48 7.16
CA THR A 416 -6.05 -8.03 7.40
C THR A 416 -7.49 -7.60 7.71
N PHE A 417 -8.44 -8.52 7.53
CA PHE A 417 -9.88 -8.30 7.55
C PHE A 417 -10.59 -8.68 8.84
N ARG A 418 -9.84 -9.02 9.87
CA ARG A 418 -10.38 -9.30 11.20
C ARG A 418 -11.01 -8.03 11.79
N LEU A 419 -12.31 -8.11 12.11
CA LEU A 419 -12.98 -7.09 12.94
C LEU A 419 -12.14 -6.86 14.19
N THR A 420 -11.70 -5.62 14.37
CA THR A 420 -10.92 -5.30 15.55
C THR A 420 -11.85 -5.28 16.76
N MET A 421 -11.29 -5.49 17.95
CA MET A 421 -12.05 -5.30 19.20
C MET A 421 -12.58 -3.86 19.33
N LYS A 422 -12.00 -2.89 18.61
CA LYS A 422 -12.49 -1.51 18.54
C LYS A 422 -13.84 -1.44 17.82
N ASP A 423 -14.00 -2.17 16.71
CA ASP A 423 -15.25 -2.20 15.94
C ASP A 423 -16.40 -2.84 16.73
N MET A 424 -16.09 -3.93 17.45
CA MET A 424 -17.06 -4.60 18.35
C MET A 424 -17.24 -3.88 19.69
N GLY A 425 -16.33 -2.98 20.06
CA GLY A 425 -16.31 -2.25 21.32
C GLY A 425 -17.59 -1.46 21.59
N SER A 426 -18.24 -0.99 20.52
CA SER A 426 -19.53 -0.28 20.56
C SER A 426 -20.64 -1.11 21.21
N ILE A 427 -20.74 -2.41 20.88
CA ILE A 427 -21.74 -3.32 21.42
C ILE A 427 -21.54 -3.50 22.93
N PHE A 428 -20.29 -3.67 23.37
CA PHE A 428 -19.96 -3.81 24.79
C PHE A 428 -20.25 -2.53 25.58
N LEU A 429 -19.93 -1.36 25.02
CA LEU A 429 -20.24 -0.07 25.63
C LEU A 429 -21.76 0.08 25.83
N TRP A 430 -22.56 -0.25 24.81
CA TRP A 430 -24.01 -0.20 24.89
C TRP A 430 -24.58 -1.15 25.93
N HIS A 431 -24.10 -2.40 25.98
CA HIS A 431 -24.48 -3.34 27.04
C HIS A 431 -24.14 -2.81 28.42
N PHE A 432 -22.94 -2.25 28.61
CA PHE A 432 -22.54 -1.68 29.89
C PHE A 432 -23.47 -0.53 30.33
N VAL A 433 -23.80 0.39 29.42
CA VAL A 433 -24.71 1.51 29.70
C VAL A 433 -26.11 1.02 30.06
N PHE A 434 -26.66 0.04 29.32
CA PHE A 434 -27.99 -0.52 29.60
C PHE A 434 -28.04 -1.29 30.93
N VAL A 435 -27.02 -2.09 31.23
CA VAL A 435 -26.95 -2.87 32.47
C VAL A 435 -26.79 -1.96 33.69
N GLN A 436 -25.94 -0.93 33.61
CA GLN A 436 -25.76 0.06 34.69
C GLN A 436 -27.02 0.89 34.95
N LYS A 437 -27.79 1.21 33.91
CA LYS A 437 -29.00 2.03 34.03
C LYS A 437 -30.26 1.24 34.36
N MET A 438 -30.26 -0.09 34.37
CA MET A 438 -31.39 -0.83 34.92
C MET A 438 -31.40 -0.60 36.44
N PRO A 439 -32.38 0.14 37.01
CA PRO A 439 -32.51 0.22 38.45
C PRO A 439 -32.66 -1.21 38.95
N SER A 440 -31.80 -1.64 39.87
CA SER A 440 -31.95 -2.93 40.55
C SER A 440 -33.37 -3.00 41.10
N ILE A 441 -34.25 -3.71 40.39
CA ILE A 441 -35.59 -4.08 40.86
C ILE A 441 -35.39 -5.22 41.87
N THR A 442 -34.62 -4.94 42.92
CA THR A 442 -34.46 -5.77 44.10
C THR A 442 -34.94 -4.97 45.30
N ASN A 443 -36.14 -4.39 45.19
CA ASN A 443 -36.94 -3.98 46.34
C ASN A 443 -37.96 -5.09 46.67
N GLY A 444 -37.49 -6.33 46.76
CA GLY A 444 -38.21 -7.43 47.36
C GLY A 444 -37.51 -7.78 48.66
N LYS A 445 -38.15 -7.45 49.79
CA LYS A 445 -37.80 -7.87 51.15
C LYS A 445 -37.03 -9.20 51.13
N THR A 446 -35.72 -9.15 51.35
CA THR A 446 -34.99 -10.30 51.87
C THR A 446 -35.56 -10.57 53.25
N SER A 447 -36.50 -11.51 53.33
CA SER A 447 -36.80 -12.16 54.59
C SER A 447 -35.47 -12.67 55.13
N SER A 448 -35.10 -12.19 56.30
CA SER A 448 -33.95 -12.63 57.07
C SER A 448 -34.00 -14.15 57.25
N MET A 449 -33.42 -14.89 56.32
CA MET A 449 -32.90 -16.22 56.63
C MET A 449 -31.65 -15.98 57.46
N ALA A 450 -31.70 -16.40 58.72
CA ALA A 450 -30.58 -16.36 59.63
C ALA A 450 -29.38 -17.06 58.96
N GLU A 451 -28.40 -16.25 58.60
CA GLU A 451 -27.14 -16.68 58.04
C GLU A 451 -26.29 -17.25 59.18
N ASP A 452 -25.89 -18.50 59.03
CA ASP A 452 -25.01 -19.23 59.94
C ASP A 452 -23.64 -18.52 59.99
N PRO A 453 -23.25 -17.89 61.12
CA PRO A 453 -22.10 -16.97 61.18
C PRO A 453 -20.74 -17.64 60.91
N ASP A 454 -20.67 -18.97 60.82
CA ASP A 454 -19.44 -19.70 60.56
C ASP A 454 -19.22 -20.09 59.08
N LYS A 455 -20.17 -19.81 58.17
CA LYS A 455 -19.99 -20.09 56.74
C LYS A 455 -19.46 -18.87 55.99
N LYS A 456 -18.13 -18.75 55.98
CA LYS A 456 -17.39 -17.82 55.13
C LYS A 456 -17.56 -18.17 53.65
N LEU A 457 -18.60 -17.63 53.00
CA LEU A 457 -18.82 -17.77 51.56
C LEU A 457 -17.82 -16.89 50.81
N ILE A 458 -16.93 -17.51 50.04
CA ILE A 458 -15.94 -16.82 49.21
C ILE A 458 -16.55 -16.66 47.80
N PRO A 459 -16.67 -15.44 47.25
CA PRO A 459 -17.19 -15.25 45.91
C PRO A 459 -16.22 -15.84 44.88
N VAL A 460 -16.71 -16.76 44.05
CA VAL A 460 -15.97 -17.30 42.91
C VAL A 460 -16.43 -16.53 41.66
N LEU A 461 -15.54 -15.70 41.10
CA LEU A 461 -15.78 -15.01 39.83
C LEU A 461 -15.45 -15.97 38.68
N ILE A 462 -16.47 -16.35 37.92
CA ILE A 462 -16.33 -17.20 36.72
C ILE A 462 -16.52 -16.31 35.50
N VAL A 463 -15.46 -16.10 34.72
CA VAL A 463 -15.52 -15.36 33.44
C VAL A 463 -15.61 -16.38 32.31
N PRO A 464 -16.77 -16.55 31.64
CA PRO A 464 -16.88 -17.46 30.52
C PRO A 464 -16.14 -16.89 29.30
N GLY A 465 -15.24 -17.67 28.70
CA GLY A 465 -14.70 -17.39 27.38
C GLY A 465 -15.74 -17.72 26.31
N PHE A 466 -16.05 -16.78 25.42
CA PHE A 466 -16.88 -17.06 24.25
C PHE A 466 -16.19 -18.14 23.39
N MET A 467 -16.83 -19.30 23.24
CA MET A 467 -16.42 -20.46 22.43
C MET A 467 -15.30 -21.38 22.95
N SER A 468 -14.83 -21.24 24.19
CA SER A 468 -13.95 -22.24 24.82
C SER A 468 -14.71 -23.01 25.90
N SER A 469 -14.86 -24.32 25.71
CA SER A 469 -15.40 -25.25 26.72
C SER A 469 -14.41 -25.59 27.84
N VAL A 470 -13.34 -24.81 28.01
CA VAL A 470 -12.31 -25.03 29.03
C VAL A 470 -12.24 -23.84 29.97
N LEU A 471 -12.71 -24.05 31.20
CA LEU A 471 -12.56 -23.11 32.32
C LEU A 471 -11.27 -23.44 33.08
N THR A 472 -10.35 -22.49 33.16
CA THR A 472 -9.15 -22.57 34.00
C THR A 472 -9.27 -21.60 35.17
N VAL A 473 -9.20 -22.13 36.39
CA VAL A 473 -9.18 -21.32 37.61
C VAL A 473 -7.76 -20.77 37.78
N GLN A 474 -7.57 -19.47 37.56
CA GLN A 474 -6.24 -18.84 37.60
C GLN A 474 -5.64 -18.79 39.01
N SER A 475 -6.44 -18.56 40.06
CA SER A 475 -5.94 -18.57 41.43
C SER A 475 -7.03 -18.92 42.43
N SER A 476 -6.73 -19.85 43.34
CA SER A 476 -7.51 -20.17 44.53
C SER A 476 -6.55 -20.36 45.69
N SER A 477 -6.83 -19.75 46.84
CA SER A 477 -6.05 -19.93 48.07
C SER A 477 -6.29 -21.29 48.75
N LEU A 478 -7.34 -22.00 48.35
CA LEU A 478 -7.63 -23.38 48.77
C LEU A 478 -7.11 -24.33 47.70
N LYS A 479 -6.39 -25.40 48.10
CA LYS A 479 -6.10 -26.57 47.25
C LYS A 479 -7.44 -27.26 46.95
N PRO A 480 -8.02 -27.07 45.75
CA PRO A 480 -9.29 -27.68 45.48
C PRO A 480 -9.09 -29.17 45.24
N SER A 481 -9.92 -30.02 45.83
CA SER A 481 -9.92 -31.48 45.56
C SER A 481 -10.29 -31.84 44.12
N TRP A 482 -10.68 -30.84 43.34
CA TRP A 482 -10.99 -30.87 41.92
C TRP A 482 -9.86 -30.31 41.04
N LYS A 483 -8.72 -29.91 41.60
CA LYS A 483 -7.50 -29.65 40.81
C LYS A 483 -7.15 -30.92 40.05
N ASP A 484 -6.95 -30.79 38.74
CA ASP A 484 -6.72 -31.88 37.77
C ASP A 484 -7.95 -32.76 37.43
N LYS A 485 -9.16 -32.37 37.87
CA LYS A 485 -10.40 -33.02 37.43
C LYS A 485 -11.14 -32.12 36.43
N ARG A 486 -11.60 -32.70 35.31
CA ARG A 486 -12.50 -31.99 34.38
C ARG A 486 -13.84 -31.76 35.06
N LEU A 487 -14.12 -30.51 35.41
CA LEU A 487 -15.43 -30.07 35.87
C LEU A 487 -16.36 -29.92 34.67
N TRP A 488 -17.29 -30.87 34.52
CA TRP A 488 -18.41 -30.72 33.60
C TRP A 488 -19.49 -29.91 34.30
N LEU A 489 -19.49 -28.60 34.05
CA LEU A 489 -20.66 -27.79 34.39
C LEU A 489 -21.80 -28.23 33.47
N ASN A 490 -22.80 -28.88 34.04
CA ASN A 490 -24.04 -29.18 33.35
C ASN A 490 -24.80 -27.85 33.16
N ILE A 491 -24.39 -27.05 32.17
CA ILE A 491 -25.01 -25.75 31.88
C ILE A 491 -26.50 -25.92 31.57
N THR A 492 -26.91 -27.07 31.05
CA THR A 492 -28.31 -27.44 30.88
C THR A 492 -29.10 -27.46 32.20
N SER A 493 -28.49 -27.78 33.34
CA SER A 493 -29.17 -27.71 34.65
C SER A 493 -29.24 -26.30 35.25
N LEU A 494 -28.38 -25.38 34.80
CA LEU A 494 -28.31 -24.00 35.30
C LEU A 494 -29.31 -23.03 34.65
N GLY A 495 -30.04 -23.45 33.61
CA GLY A 495 -30.99 -22.57 32.91
C GLY A 495 -32.25 -23.23 32.32
N PHE A 496 -32.34 -24.55 32.22
CA PHE A 496 -33.46 -25.22 31.52
C PHE A 496 -34.44 -25.99 32.41
N ASN A 497 -34.34 -25.89 33.73
CA ASN A 497 -35.35 -26.48 34.64
C ASN A 497 -36.75 -25.84 34.52
N SER A 498 -36.91 -24.79 33.73
CA SER A 498 -38.22 -24.19 33.40
C SER A 498 -38.93 -24.86 32.23
N ILE A 499 -38.28 -25.72 31.43
CA ILE A 499 -38.97 -26.49 30.39
C ILE A 499 -39.58 -27.75 31.03
N LYS A 500 -40.78 -27.60 31.60
CA LYS A 500 -41.65 -28.73 31.98
C LYS A 500 -42.08 -29.47 30.71
N ARG A 501 -41.26 -30.40 30.21
CA ARG A 501 -41.70 -31.43 29.27
C ARG A 501 -42.68 -32.34 30.00
N GLY A 502 -43.95 -32.33 29.56
CA GLY A 502 -45.04 -33.11 30.14
C GLY A 502 -44.67 -34.57 30.43
N GLY A 503 -45.17 -35.07 31.57
CA GLY A 503 -44.72 -36.28 32.29
C GLY A 503 -44.78 -37.64 31.59
N LYS A 504 -44.91 -37.71 30.26
CA LYS A 504 -44.74 -38.97 29.50
C LYS A 504 -43.27 -39.29 29.21
N LEU A 505 -42.40 -38.29 29.04
CA LEU A 505 -40.98 -38.54 28.74
C LEU A 505 -40.19 -38.91 30.00
N GLN A 506 -40.45 -38.23 31.11
CA GLN A 506 -39.81 -38.51 32.40
C GLN A 506 -40.13 -39.92 32.91
N ARG A 507 -41.37 -40.40 32.69
CA ARG A 507 -41.77 -41.77 33.00
C ARG A 507 -41.01 -42.81 32.17
N ASN A 508 -40.67 -42.49 30.92
CA ASN A 508 -39.89 -43.40 30.08
C ASN A 508 -38.40 -43.39 30.46
N GLU A 509 -37.84 -42.27 30.88
CA GLU A 509 -36.49 -42.23 31.44
C GLU A 509 -36.42 -42.98 32.77
N ASP A 510 -37.36 -42.78 33.69
CA ASP A 510 -37.40 -43.53 34.96
C ASP A 510 -37.52 -45.04 34.74
N ILE A 511 -38.34 -45.47 33.76
CA ILE A 511 -38.45 -46.90 33.38
C ILE A 511 -37.13 -47.41 32.76
N ARG A 512 -36.42 -46.57 31.99
CA ARG A 512 -35.14 -46.95 31.36
C ARG A 512 -34.01 -47.04 32.38
N SER A 513 -33.96 -46.12 33.34
CA SER A 513 -33.03 -46.12 34.47
C SER A 513 -33.24 -47.36 35.35
N LYS A 514 -34.50 -47.73 35.59
CA LYS A 514 -34.84 -48.92 36.38
C LYS A 514 -34.42 -50.22 35.67
N ARG A 515 -34.61 -50.32 34.35
CA ARG A 515 -34.15 -51.48 33.55
C ARG A 515 -32.63 -51.60 33.47
N LEU A 516 -31.89 -50.49 33.51
CA LEU A 516 -30.42 -50.52 33.52
C LEU A 516 -29.88 -50.99 34.87
N LEU A 517 -30.49 -50.56 35.98
CA LEU A 517 -30.11 -51.01 37.32
C LEU A 517 -30.50 -52.48 37.59
N ASP A 518 -31.58 -52.97 36.98
CA ASP A 518 -31.98 -54.38 37.08
C ASP A 518 -31.08 -55.28 36.20
N ALA A 519 -30.47 -54.74 35.13
CA ALA A 519 -29.54 -55.47 34.26
C ALA A 519 -28.10 -55.55 34.79
N GLU A 520 -27.72 -54.67 35.73
CA GLU A 520 -26.42 -54.72 36.43
C GLU A 520 -26.42 -55.66 37.66
N ASN A 521 -27.59 -56.16 38.07
CA ASN A 521 -27.76 -57.06 39.23
C ASN A 521 -28.08 -58.52 38.84
N VAL A 522 -27.85 -58.88 37.58
CA VAL A 522 -27.82 -60.27 37.05
C VAL A 522 -26.45 -60.51 36.46
#